data_AF-A0A7C2IVU2-F1
#
_entry.id   AF-A0A7C2IVU2-F1
#
_cell.length_a   1.000
_cell.length_b   1.000
_cell.length_c   1.000
_cell.angle_alpha   90.00
_cell.angle_beta   90.00
_cell.angle_gamma   90.00
#
_symmetry.space_group_name_H-M   'P 1'
#
loop_
_entity.id
_entity.type
_entity.pdbx_description
1 polymer ?
#
loop_
_entity_poly.entity_id
_entity_poly.type
_entity_poly.pdbx_seq_one_letter_code
_entity_poly.pdbx_strand_id
1 'polypeptide(L)'
;EILPVECLDYEDLRESTEGWRAVAVQPDHAILDGIDLASMPPILGYNIVRPRAGCQVIAVWEGTADPMLAVGRFGEGRVLAYTSDPAPHWGCNFVYWDQYPRFWQNAVDWLLGG
;
A
#
# COMPACT_ATOMS: atom_id res chain seq x y z
N GLU A 1 1.97 -0.05 -20.05
CA GLU A 1 2.28 -0.07 -18.61
C GLU A 1 1.12 0.55 -17.81
N ILE A 2 0.54 -0.22 -16.88
CA ILE A 2 -0.72 0.13 -16.19
C ILE A 2 -0.59 0.24 -14.66
N LEU A 3 0.60 0.00 -14.10
CA LEU A 3 0.79 0.13 -12.66
C LEU A 3 0.77 1.63 -12.25
N PRO A 4 0.21 1.97 -11.08
CA PRO A 4 0.19 3.34 -10.56
C PRO A 4 1.52 3.77 -9.92
N VAL A 5 2.55 2.96 -10.11
CA VAL A 5 3.93 3.15 -9.65
C VAL A 5 4.89 2.71 -10.75
N GLU A 6 6.14 3.11 -10.65
CA GLU A 6 7.23 2.68 -11.51
C GLU A 6 8.16 1.76 -10.72
N CYS A 7 8.38 0.54 -11.24
CA CYS A 7 9.35 -0.39 -10.67
C CYS A 7 10.79 0.08 -10.92
N LEU A 8 11.71 -0.35 -10.07
CA LEU A 8 13.13 -0.15 -10.31
C LEU A 8 13.61 -1.08 -11.44
N ASP A 9 14.69 -0.68 -12.11
CA ASP A 9 15.39 -1.46 -13.13
C ASP A 9 16.38 -2.47 -12.52
N TYR A 10 16.38 -2.59 -11.20
CA TYR A 10 17.23 -3.46 -10.38
C TYR A 10 16.46 -3.94 -9.14
N GLU A 11 17.13 -4.70 -8.27
CA GLU A 11 16.59 -5.21 -7.00
C GLU A 11 15.92 -4.11 -6.16
N ASP A 12 14.66 -4.34 -5.78
CA ASP A 12 13.83 -3.36 -5.08
C ASP A 12 13.48 -3.77 -3.65
N LEU A 13 13.98 -4.92 -3.18
CA LEU A 13 13.74 -5.41 -1.84
C LEU A 13 14.35 -4.49 -0.77
N ARG A 14 13.50 -4.09 0.18
CA ARG A 14 13.92 -3.42 1.41
C ARG A 14 13.39 -4.17 2.62
N GLU A 15 14.30 -4.79 3.37
CA GLU A 15 13.97 -5.56 4.57
C GLU A 15 14.54 -4.92 5.83
N SER A 16 13.79 -5.01 6.92
CA SER A 16 14.25 -4.64 8.26
C SER A 16 13.49 -5.43 9.32
N THR A 17 14.22 -6.02 10.27
CA THR A 17 13.63 -6.67 11.45
C THR A 17 13.06 -5.66 12.45
N GLU A 18 13.46 -4.39 12.38
CA GLU A 18 12.85 -3.30 13.15
C GLU A 18 11.43 -2.96 12.65
N GLY A 19 11.16 -3.31 11.38
CA GLY A 19 9.88 -3.15 10.71
C GLY A 19 9.57 -1.74 10.22
N TRP A 20 8.59 -1.64 9.34
CA TRP A 20 8.13 -0.39 8.72
C TRP A 20 6.65 -0.16 9.02
N ARG A 21 6.32 1.07 9.45
CA ARG A 21 4.93 1.49 9.67
C ARG A 21 4.39 2.21 8.45
N ALA A 22 3.09 2.10 8.21
CA ALA A 22 2.42 2.84 7.14
C ALA A 22 1.91 4.18 7.66
N VAL A 23 2.04 5.24 6.86
CA VAL A 23 1.52 6.59 7.17
C VAL A 23 0.66 7.07 6.01
N ALA A 24 -0.55 7.52 6.34
CA ALA A 24 -1.48 8.04 5.35
C ALA A 24 -1.03 9.41 4.83
N VAL A 25 -0.98 9.55 3.51
CA VAL A 25 -0.79 10.84 2.82
C VAL A 25 -2.14 11.42 2.37
N GLN A 26 -3.10 10.54 2.09
CA GLN A 26 -4.49 10.89 1.76
C GLN A 26 -5.44 10.19 2.74
N PRO A 27 -5.57 10.69 3.98
CA PRO A 27 -6.36 10.04 5.03
C PRO A 27 -7.85 9.93 4.66
N ASP A 28 -8.37 10.85 3.85
CA ASP A 28 -9.78 10.87 3.43
C ASP A 28 -10.08 9.97 2.22
N HIS A 29 -9.10 9.21 1.71
CA HIS A 29 -9.32 8.31 0.58
C HIS A 29 -10.22 7.13 0.99
N ALA A 30 -11.17 6.74 0.14
CA ALA A 30 -12.17 5.70 0.45
C ALA A 30 -11.57 4.35 0.91
N ILE A 31 -10.36 4.01 0.44
CA ILE A 31 -9.67 2.78 0.91
C ILE A 31 -9.39 2.82 2.42
N LEU A 32 -9.13 4.01 2.96
CA LEU A 32 -8.83 4.23 4.38
C LEU A 32 -10.09 4.56 5.21
N ASP A 33 -11.30 4.47 4.64
CA ASP A 33 -12.53 4.74 5.39
C ASP A 33 -12.70 3.75 6.54
N GLY A 34 -12.80 4.29 7.76
CA GLY A 34 -12.84 3.52 9.01
C GLY A 34 -11.55 2.74 9.31
N ILE A 35 -10.43 3.03 8.64
CA ILE A 35 -9.13 2.41 8.88
C ILE A 35 -8.25 3.31 9.76
N ASP A 36 -7.81 2.78 10.89
CA ASP A 36 -6.77 3.38 11.73
C ASP A 36 -5.42 2.79 11.34
N LEU A 37 -4.76 3.42 10.37
CA LEU A 37 -3.48 2.94 9.85
C LEU A 37 -2.36 2.95 10.90
N ALA A 38 -2.46 3.78 11.95
CA ALA A 38 -1.49 3.80 13.04
C ALA A 38 -1.57 2.52 13.91
N SER A 39 -2.71 1.82 13.90
CA SER A 39 -2.88 0.52 14.55
C SER A 39 -2.37 -0.66 13.72
N MET A 40 -2.04 -0.44 12.45
CA MET A 40 -1.47 -1.49 11.60
C MET A 40 -0.11 -1.93 12.17
N PRO A 41 0.11 -3.24 12.38
CA PRO A 41 1.40 -3.71 12.84
C PRO A 41 2.47 -3.46 11.77
N PRO A 42 3.72 -3.21 12.17
CA PRO A 42 4.79 -3.01 11.21
C PRO A 42 5.05 -4.25 10.36
N ILE A 43 5.39 -4.03 9.10
CA ILE A 43 5.82 -5.06 8.13
C ILE A 43 7.35 -5.20 8.13
N LEU A 44 7.86 -6.37 7.75
CA LEU A 44 9.30 -6.66 7.79
C LEU A 44 10.03 -6.34 6.48
N GLY A 45 9.30 -6.01 5.43
CA GLY A 45 9.89 -5.58 4.17
C GLY A 45 8.85 -5.19 3.12
N TYR A 46 9.32 -4.54 2.06
CA TYR A 46 8.49 -4.11 0.93
C TYR A 46 9.37 -3.89 -0.31
N ASN A 47 8.72 -3.76 -1.47
CA ASN A 47 9.35 -3.36 -2.72
C ASN A 47 9.42 -1.84 -2.84
N ILE A 48 10.63 -1.30 -3.03
CA ILE A 48 10.85 0.11 -3.33
C ILE A 48 10.30 0.41 -4.73
N VAL A 49 9.35 1.32 -4.82
CA VAL A 49 8.79 1.78 -6.09
C VAL A 49 8.76 3.31 -6.15
N ARG A 50 8.71 3.88 -7.35
CA ARG A 50 8.58 5.32 -7.52
C ARG A 50 7.12 5.70 -7.78
N PRO A 51 6.61 6.82 -7.23
CA PRO A 51 5.29 7.34 -7.59
C PRO A 51 5.21 7.60 -9.11
N ARG A 52 4.11 7.19 -9.74
CA ARG A 52 3.87 7.49 -11.16
C ARG A 52 3.11 8.81 -11.33
N ALA A 53 3.56 9.64 -12.26
CA ALA A 53 2.87 10.89 -12.59
C ALA A 53 1.40 10.65 -12.99
N GLY A 54 0.49 11.45 -12.44
CA GLY A 54 -0.96 11.30 -12.66
C GLY A 54 -1.64 10.20 -11.84
N CYS A 55 -0.88 9.44 -11.04
CA CYS A 55 -1.43 8.49 -10.07
C CYS A 55 -1.38 9.08 -8.65
N GLN A 56 -2.14 8.48 -7.74
CA GLN A 56 -2.29 8.93 -6.36
C GLN A 56 -1.56 7.99 -5.42
N VAL A 57 -0.67 8.53 -4.58
CA VAL A 57 -0.11 7.81 -3.44
C VAL A 57 -1.01 8.05 -2.23
N ILE A 58 -1.57 6.98 -1.68
CA ILE A 58 -2.54 7.03 -0.58
C ILE A 58 -1.82 6.95 0.76
N ALA A 59 -0.81 6.08 0.86
CA ALA A 59 0.03 5.91 2.03
C ALA A 59 1.48 5.64 1.62
N VAL A 60 2.42 5.98 2.50
CA VAL A 60 3.86 5.74 2.36
C VAL A 60 4.38 4.94 3.54
N TRP A 61 5.57 4.36 3.42
CA TRP A 61 6.29 3.80 4.55
C TRP A 61 6.93 4.92 5.39
N GLU A 62 6.77 4.88 6.70
CA GLU A 62 7.23 5.91 7.62
C GLU A 62 8.73 6.19 7.46
N GLY A 63 9.10 7.47 7.39
CA GLY A 63 10.49 7.90 7.22
C GLY A 63 11.04 7.73 5.80
N THR A 64 10.21 7.36 4.82
CA THR A 64 10.62 7.22 3.41
C THR A 64 9.66 7.96 2.46
N ALA A 65 10.07 8.07 1.19
CA ALA A 65 9.18 8.55 0.11
C ALA A 65 8.55 7.38 -0.66
N ASP A 66 8.76 6.15 -0.20
CA ASP A 66 8.37 4.94 -0.90
C ASP A 66 6.88 4.69 -0.69
N PRO A 67 6.08 4.54 -1.78
CA PRO A 67 4.66 4.22 -1.66
C PRO A 67 4.44 2.92 -0.89
N MET A 68 3.53 2.95 0.07
CA MET A 68 2.94 1.76 0.68
C MET A 68 1.72 1.32 -0.12
N LEU A 69 0.89 2.30 -0.50
CA LEU A 69 -0.32 2.10 -1.30
C LEU A 69 -0.47 3.22 -2.32
N ALA A 70 -0.59 2.85 -3.60
CA ALA A 70 -0.84 3.77 -4.69
C ALA A 70 -1.98 3.29 -5.59
N VAL A 71 -2.69 4.24 -6.20
CA VAL A 71 -3.83 3.98 -7.06
C VAL A 71 -3.80 4.85 -8.32
N GLY A 72 -4.41 4.35 -9.39
CA GLY A 72 -4.47 5.05 -10.68
C GLY A 72 -5.67 4.62 -11.51
N ARG A 73 -5.97 5.41 -12.55
CA ARG A 73 -7.00 5.10 -13.55
C ARG A 73 -6.36 4.98 -14.92
N PHE A 74 -6.71 3.91 -15.64
CA PHE A 74 -6.18 3.59 -16.95
C PHE A 74 -7.33 3.16 -17.86
N GLY A 75 -7.76 4.07 -18.74
CA GLY A 75 -9.05 3.95 -19.41
C GLY A 75 -10.19 3.94 -18.39
N GLU A 76 -11.13 3.01 -18.55
CA GLU A 76 -12.24 2.80 -17.60
C GLU A 76 -11.83 2.02 -16.35
N GLY A 77 -10.63 1.44 -16.32
CA GLY A 77 -10.14 0.60 -15.24
C GLY A 77 -9.52 1.39 -14.09
N ARG A 78 -9.65 0.85 -12.88
CA ARG A 78 -8.92 1.28 -11.67
C ARG A 78 -7.82 0.26 -11.37
N VAL A 79 -6.66 0.74 -10.95
CA VAL A 79 -5.51 -0.10 -10.59
C VAL A 79 -4.98 0.35 -9.24
N LEU A 80 -4.57 -0.62 -8.41
CA LEU A 80 -4.02 -0.43 -7.08
C LEU A 80 -2.70 -1.20 -6.98
N ALA A 81 -1.71 -0.61 -6.34
CA ALA A 81 -0.46 -1.25 -5.97
C ALA A 81 -0.26 -1.11 -4.46
N TYR A 82 -0.24 -2.24 -3.75
CA TYR A 82 0.28 -2.37 -2.40
C TYR A 82 1.68 -2.97 -2.50
N THR A 83 2.66 -2.38 -1.83
CA THR A 83 4.08 -2.65 -2.11
C THR A 83 4.73 -3.63 -1.13
N SER A 84 3.96 -4.18 -0.20
CA SER A 84 4.42 -5.23 0.72
C SER A 84 3.65 -6.53 0.50
N ASP A 85 4.05 -7.57 1.20
CA ASP A 85 3.35 -8.85 1.22
C ASP A 85 2.04 -8.73 2.02
N PRO A 86 0.89 -9.19 1.50
CA PRO A 86 -0.34 -9.31 2.29
C PRO A 86 -0.23 -10.38 3.38
N ALA A 87 0.74 -11.29 3.30
CA ALA A 87 0.90 -12.43 4.19
C ALA A 87 2.37 -12.60 4.62
N PRO A 88 2.73 -13.66 5.38
CA PRO A 88 4.12 -13.93 5.72
C PRO A 88 5.00 -14.12 4.47
N HIS A 89 6.25 -13.65 4.47
CA HIS A 89 7.00 -13.28 5.69
C HIS A 89 7.03 -11.78 6.03
N TRP A 90 6.85 -10.86 5.07
CA TRP A 90 6.87 -9.42 5.39
C TRP A 90 5.63 -8.98 6.17
N GLY A 91 4.45 -9.51 5.83
CA GLY A 91 3.18 -9.26 6.51
C GLY A 91 2.91 -10.18 7.70
N CYS A 92 3.94 -10.66 8.41
CA CYS A 92 3.80 -11.72 9.41
C CYS A 92 2.73 -11.43 10.49
N ASN A 93 2.74 -10.22 11.07
CA ASN A 93 1.72 -9.80 12.03
C ASN A 93 0.54 -9.07 11.37
N PHE A 94 0.70 -8.62 10.13
CA PHE A 94 -0.31 -7.88 9.38
C PHE A 94 -1.60 -8.70 9.20
N VAL A 95 -1.49 -10.00 8.92
CA VAL A 95 -2.64 -10.90 8.78
C VAL A 95 -3.51 -11.03 10.04
N TYR A 96 -2.96 -10.69 11.21
CA TYR A 96 -3.66 -10.74 12.49
C TYR A 96 -4.20 -9.38 12.95
N TRP A 97 -3.98 -8.32 12.16
CA TRP A 97 -4.51 -7.01 12.49
C TRP A 97 -6.04 -7.00 12.40
N ASP A 98 -6.70 -6.47 13.44
CA ASP A 98 -8.17 -6.47 13.54
C ASP A 98 -8.87 -5.83 12.33
N GLN A 99 -8.24 -4.86 11.67
CA GLN A 99 -8.78 -4.19 10.50
C GLN A 99 -8.29 -4.75 9.16
N TYR A 100 -7.46 -5.81 9.16
CA TYR A 100 -6.95 -6.46 7.94
C TYR A 100 -8.08 -6.82 6.95
N PRO A 101 -9.20 -7.44 7.37
CA PRO A 101 -10.29 -7.74 6.43
C PRO A 101 -10.92 -6.48 5.83
N ARG A 102 -11.10 -5.42 6.63
CA ARG A 102 -11.71 -4.16 6.18
C ARG A 102 -10.80 -3.45 5.19
N PHE A 103 -9.49 -3.39 5.45
CA PHE A 103 -8.53 -2.77 4.56
C PHE A 103 -8.59 -3.37 3.15
N TRP A 104 -8.59 -4.70 3.06
CA TRP A 104 -8.68 -5.39 1.78
C TRP A 104 -10.05 -5.29 1.12
N GLN A 105 -11.14 -5.31 1.90
CA GLN A 105 -12.49 -5.06 1.39
C GLN A 105 -12.59 -3.67 0.76
N ASN A 106 -12.20 -2.62 1.47
CA ASN A 106 -12.21 -1.26 0.95
C ASN A 106 -11.35 -1.12 -0.32
N ALA A 107 -10.19 -1.79 -0.39
CA ALA A 107 -9.34 -1.82 -1.57
C ALA A 107 -10.03 -2.47 -2.77
N VAL A 108 -10.68 -3.62 -2.58
CA VAL A 108 -11.43 -4.32 -3.63
C VAL A 108 -12.67 -3.54 -4.05
N ASP A 109 -13.44 -3.01 -3.11
CA ASP A 109 -14.64 -2.19 -3.40
C ASP A 109 -14.25 -0.95 -4.22
N TRP A 110 -13.15 -0.29 -3.86
CA TRP A 110 -12.62 0.83 -4.63
C TRP A 110 -12.24 0.41 -6.05
N LEU A 111 -11.61 -0.75 -6.24
CA LEU A 111 -11.27 -1.29 -7.57
C LEU A 111 -12.51 -1.59 -8.41
N LEU A 112 -13.59 -2.08 -7.78
CA LEU A 112 -14.85 -2.45 -8.45
C LEU A 112 -15.73 -1.25 -8.82
N GLY A 113 -15.47 -0.07 -8.27
CA GLY A 113 -16.20 1.15 -8.63
C GLY A 113 -16.78 1.91 -7.45
N GLY A 114 -16.90 1.27 -6.28
CA GLY A 114 -17.77 1.72 -5.19
C GLY A 114 -19.23 1.41 -5.49
#